data_AF-A0A0D9WBG2-F1
#
_entry.id   AF-A0A0D9WBG2-F1
#
_cell.length_a   1.000
_cell.length_b   1.000
_cell.length_c   1.000
_cell.angle_alpha   90.00
_cell.angle_beta   90.00
_cell.angle_gamma   90.00
#
_symmetry.space_group_name_H-M   'P 1'
#
loop_
_entity.id
_entity.type
_entity.pdbx_description
1 polymer ?
#
loop_
_entity_poly.entity_id
_entity_poly.type
_entity_poly.pdbx_seq_one_letter_code
_entity_poly.pdbx_strand_id
1 'polypeptide(L)'
;MANNKQVDAENPAEVAEDLTQRGNWLRAAVLGANDGLVSTASLMLGVGAVKAEARAMVVSGFAGLLAGACSMAIGEFVSVCSQRDVELAQLERDGKLGGEEERSLPSPAQASAASAMAFSVGAAVPLLAAGFIVNYRLRIAVVVAVASVALAAFGCVGAVLGRSPAVVRSSARVLLGGWAAMAVTFGLMRLFKASGI
;
A
#
# COMPACT_ATOMS: atom_id res chain seq x y z
N MET A 1 22.77 -46.65 1.75
CA MET A 1 22.10 -46.33 0.47
C MET A 1 20.72 -46.99 0.51
N ALA A 2 19.57 -46.37 0.33
CA ALA A 2 19.13 -45.00 0.06
C ALA A 2 17.72 -44.89 0.69
N ASN A 3 17.49 -43.91 1.55
CA ASN A 3 16.60 -42.77 1.35
C ASN A 3 15.09 -43.04 1.57
N ASN A 4 14.67 -42.80 2.82
CA ASN A 4 13.29 -42.66 3.28
C ASN A 4 12.73 -41.31 2.79
N LYS A 5 11.93 -41.30 1.72
CA LYS A 5 11.01 -40.19 1.41
C LYS A 5 9.65 -40.54 1.98
N GLN A 6 9.49 -40.27 3.26
CA GLN A 6 8.18 -40.10 3.88
C GLN A 6 7.60 -38.85 3.22
N VAL A 7 6.54 -39.02 2.43
CA VAL A 7 5.77 -37.90 1.91
C VAL A 7 5.00 -37.37 3.12
N ASP A 8 5.48 -36.27 3.68
CA ASP A 8 4.87 -35.59 4.80
C ASP A 8 3.43 -35.20 4.40
N ALA A 9 2.45 -35.84 5.03
CA ALA A 9 1.07 -35.39 4.98
C ALA A 9 0.99 -34.11 5.82
N GLU A 10 1.19 -32.96 5.17
CA GLU A 10 1.11 -31.62 5.77
C GLU A 10 -0.22 -31.48 6.53
N ASN A 11 -0.15 -31.15 7.84
CA ASN A 11 -1.32 -31.05 8.70
C ASN A 11 -2.26 -29.95 8.16
N PRO A 12 -3.52 -30.25 7.82
CA PRO A 12 -4.41 -29.29 7.15
C PRO A 12 -4.66 -28.00 7.94
N ALA A 13 -4.46 -28.01 9.27
CA ALA A 13 -4.52 -26.81 10.12
C ALA A 13 -3.30 -25.89 9.95
N GLU A 14 -2.10 -26.46 9.81
CA GLU A 14 -0.83 -25.73 9.70
C GLU A 14 -0.69 -25.07 8.31
N VAL A 15 -1.16 -25.77 7.26
CA VAL A 15 -1.29 -25.22 5.90
C VAL A 15 -2.24 -24.02 5.87
N ALA A 16 -3.34 -24.10 6.62
CA ALA A 16 -4.35 -23.03 6.65
C ALA A 16 -3.85 -21.77 7.39
N GLU A 17 -3.06 -21.91 8.45
CA GLU A 17 -2.41 -20.79 9.13
C GLU A 17 -1.38 -20.07 8.24
N ASP A 18 -0.47 -20.79 7.58
CA ASP A 18 0.54 -20.19 6.69
C ASP A 18 -0.12 -19.48 5.49
N LEU A 19 -1.18 -20.06 4.90
CA LEU A 19 -1.95 -19.40 3.85
C LEU A 19 -2.63 -18.11 4.33
N THR A 20 -3.15 -18.10 5.56
CA THR A 20 -3.80 -16.93 6.16
C THR A 20 -2.79 -15.83 6.48
N GLN A 21 -1.63 -16.19 7.04
CA GLN A 21 -0.54 -15.27 7.36
C GLN A 21 0.05 -14.63 6.10
N ARG A 22 0.28 -15.42 5.04
CA ARG A 22 0.70 -14.94 3.72
C ARG A 22 -0.34 -14.01 3.10
N GLY A 23 -1.63 -14.33 3.22
CA GLY A 23 -2.73 -13.48 2.76
C GLY A 23 -2.77 -12.12 3.45
N ASN A 24 -2.55 -12.09 4.77
CA ASN A 24 -2.50 -10.86 5.55
C ASN A 24 -1.31 -9.97 5.19
N TRP A 25 -0.11 -10.54 5.05
CA TRP A 25 1.08 -9.79 4.64
C TRP A 25 0.97 -9.24 3.21
N LEU A 26 0.46 -10.06 2.29
CA LEU A 26 0.20 -9.64 0.92
C LEU A 26 -0.81 -8.48 0.86
N ARG A 27 -1.89 -8.57 1.62
CA ARG A 27 -2.90 -7.50 1.70
C ARG A 27 -2.27 -6.20 2.21
N ALA A 28 -1.45 -6.26 3.26
CA ALA A 28 -0.76 -5.09 3.82
C ALA A 28 0.18 -4.45 2.78
N ALA A 29 0.98 -5.26 2.08
CA ALA A 29 1.89 -4.77 1.04
C ALA A 29 1.15 -4.10 -0.13
N VAL A 30 0.07 -4.72 -0.65
CA VAL A 30 -0.72 -4.15 -1.75
C VAL A 30 -1.43 -2.87 -1.33
N LEU A 31 -1.97 -2.82 -0.10
CA LEU A 31 -2.58 -1.61 0.45
C LEU A 31 -1.56 -0.49 0.58
N GLY A 32 -0.37 -0.76 1.11
CA GLY A 32 0.71 0.22 1.21
C GLY A 32 1.13 0.78 -0.15
N ALA A 33 1.40 -0.09 -1.12
CA ALA A 33 1.77 0.34 -2.47
C ALA A 33 0.68 1.16 -3.15
N ASN A 34 -0.58 0.75 -3.01
CA ASN A 34 -1.71 1.49 -3.56
C ASN A 34 -1.88 2.86 -2.89
N ASP A 35 -1.77 2.92 -1.56
CA ASP A 35 -1.89 4.16 -0.80
C ASP A 35 -0.76 5.14 -1.17
N GLY A 36 0.48 4.67 -1.25
CA GLY A 36 1.62 5.47 -1.70
C GLY A 36 1.44 6.04 -3.10
N LEU A 37 0.97 5.22 -4.03
CA LEU A 37 0.69 5.63 -5.41
C LEU A 37 -0.40 6.70 -5.49
N VAL A 38 -1.57 6.42 -4.91
CA VAL A 38 -2.74 7.30 -5.00
C VAL A 38 -2.51 8.60 -4.24
N SER A 39 -2.00 8.54 -3.01
CA SER A 39 -1.78 9.74 -2.18
C SER A 39 -0.75 10.67 -2.82
N THR A 40 0.39 10.14 -3.27
CA THR A 40 1.45 10.94 -3.90
C THR A 40 0.99 11.52 -5.21
N ALA A 41 0.33 10.74 -6.08
CA ALA A 41 -0.22 11.24 -7.34
C ALA A 41 -1.27 12.34 -7.10
N SER A 42 -2.17 12.14 -6.13
CA SER A 42 -3.22 13.11 -5.79
C SER A 42 -2.62 14.42 -5.27
N LEU A 43 -1.60 14.35 -4.44
CA LEU A 43 -0.94 15.51 -3.85
C LEU A 43 -0.15 16.30 -4.93
N MET A 44 0.56 15.59 -5.81
CA MET A 44 1.24 16.20 -6.97
C MET A 44 0.24 16.89 -7.90
N LEU A 45 -0.86 16.23 -8.24
CA LEU A 45 -1.91 16.78 -9.09
C LEU A 45 -2.62 17.97 -8.43
N GLY A 46 -2.92 17.88 -7.14
CA GLY A 46 -3.53 18.97 -6.37
C GLY A 46 -2.66 20.22 -6.34
N VAL A 47 -1.37 20.08 -6.06
CA VAL A 47 -0.42 21.21 -6.14
C VAL A 47 -0.30 21.72 -7.58
N GLY A 48 -0.29 20.82 -8.56
CA GLY A 48 -0.32 21.15 -9.98
C GLY A 48 -1.53 21.97 -10.41
N ALA A 49 -2.70 21.73 -9.80
CA ALA A 49 -3.93 22.50 -10.05
C ALA A 49 -3.75 23.99 -9.66
N VAL A 50 -3.03 24.25 -8.57
CA VAL A 50 -2.76 25.62 -8.09
C VAL A 50 -1.58 26.24 -8.85
N LYS A 51 -0.43 25.55 -8.89
CA LYS A 51 0.82 26.00 -9.49
C LYS A 51 1.28 25.06 -10.60
N ALA A 52 1.53 25.60 -11.80
CA ALA A 52 1.96 24.81 -12.96
C ALA A 52 3.46 24.38 -12.93
N GLU A 53 4.20 24.79 -11.90
CA GLU A 53 5.65 24.59 -11.82
C GLU A 53 6.02 23.13 -11.48
N ALA A 54 7.01 22.59 -12.22
CA ALA A 54 7.50 21.22 -12.02
C ALA A 54 8.03 20.98 -10.61
N ARG A 55 8.85 21.93 -10.14
CA ARG A 55 9.49 21.86 -8.83
C ARG A 55 8.45 21.81 -7.72
N ALA A 56 7.40 22.62 -7.80
CA ALA A 56 6.33 22.61 -6.81
C ALA A 56 5.64 21.24 -6.72
N MET A 57 5.30 20.62 -7.86
CA MET A 57 4.68 19.29 -7.88
C MET A 57 5.63 18.20 -7.38
N VAL A 58 6.90 18.21 -7.78
CA VAL A 58 7.86 17.16 -7.38
C VAL A 58 8.21 17.29 -5.89
N VAL A 59 8.43 18.51 -5.40
CA VAL A 59 8.70 18.74 -3.97
C VAL A 59 7.51 18.34 -3.11
N SER A 60 6.29 18.64 -3.55
CA SER A 60 5.09 18.22 -2.81
C SER A 60 4.92 16.70 -2.80
N GLY A 61 5.15 16.04 -3.94
CA GLY A 61 5.13 14.58 -4.02
C GLY A 61 6.19 13.94 -3.13
N PHE A 62 7.41 14.50 -3.08
CA PHE A 62 8.49 13.98 -2.24
C PHE A 62 8.21 14.18 -0.75
N ALA A 63 7.67 15.35 -0.37
CA ALA A 63 7.21 15.59 0.99
C ALA A 63 6.08 14.63 1.38
N GLY A 64 5.12 14.39 0.47
CA GLY A 64 4.05 13.42 0.64
C GLY A 64 4.56 11.98 0.79
N LEU A 65 5.57 11.60 0.01
CA LEU A 65 6.23 10.29 0.13
C LEU A 65 6.83 10.10 1.53
N LEU A 66 7.64 11.04 2.00
CA LEU A 66 8.30 10.95 3.30
C LEU A 66 7.28 10.96 4.44
N ALA A 67 6.36 11.92 4.42
CA ALA A 67 5.33 12.04 5.45
C ALA A 67 4.42 10.79 5.49
N GLY A 68 4.00 10.31 4.32
CA GLY A 68 3.15 9.14 4.18
C GLY A 68 3.85 7.85 4.58
N ALA A 69 5.10 7.63 4.16
CA ALA A 69 5.86 6.44 4.54
C ALA A 69 6.07 6.36 6.06
N CYS A 70 6.43 7.48 6.71
CA CYS A 70 6.55 7.55 8.16
C CYS A 70 5.21 7.32 8.87
N SER A 71 4.13 7.97 8.39
CA SER A 71 2.79 7.79 8.96
C SER A 71 2.31 6.34 8.84
N MET A 72 2.60 5.68 7.72
CA MET A 72 2.23 4.30 7.48
C MET A 72 3.05 3.34 8.32
N ALA A 73 4.36 3.59 8.50
CA ALA A 73 5.20 2.82 9.42
C ALA A 73 4.65 2.88 10.84
N ILE A 74 4.32 4.09 11.33
CA ILE A 74 3.79 4.30 12.67
C ILE A 74 2.41 3.63 12.79
N GLY A 75 1.53 3.83 11.82
CA GLY A 75 0.18 3.25 11.82
C GLY A 75 0.19 1.72 11.87
N GLU A 76 1.05 1.09 11.06
CA GLU A 76 1.22 -0.36 11.06
C GLU A 76 1.85 -0.86 12.37
N PHE A 77 2.89 -0.18 12.89
CA PHE A 77 3.51 -0.55 14.16
C PHE A 77 2.49 -0.55 15.30
N VAL A 78 1.72 0.53 15.43
CA VAL A 78 0.67 0.66 16.46
C VAL A 78 -0.42 -0.40 16.25
N SER A 79 -0.82 -0.64 15.00
CA SER A 79 -1.84 -1.65 14.69
C SER A 79 -1.39 -3.08 15.06
N VAL A 80 -0.14 -3.44 14.76
CA VAL A 80 0.40 -4.77 15.08
C VAL A 80 0.67 -4.91 16.59
N CYS A 81 1.17 -3.88 17.26
CA CYS A 81 1.28 -3.89 18.72
C CYS A 81 -0.09 -4.11 19.38
N SER A 82 -1.12 -3.37 18.95
CA SER A 82 -2.47 -3.55 19.49
C SER A 82 -3.05 -4.94 19.21
N GLN A 83 -2.78 -5.54 18.04
CA GLN A 83 -3.19 -6.92 17.75
C GLN A 83 -2.47 -7.91 18.67
N ARG A 84 -1.15 -7.73 18.84
CA ARG A 84 -0.33 -8.56 19.72
C ARG A 84 -0.79 -8.47 21.18
N ASP A 85 -1.15 -7.29 21.67
CA ASP A 85 -1.64 -7.10 23.04
C ASP A 85 -2.97 -7.85 23.27
N VAL A 86 -3.87 -7.85 22.27
CA VAL A 86 -5.14 -8.60 22.33
C VAL A 86 -4.89 -10.10 22.32
N GLU A 87 -4.01 -10.59 21.43
CA GLU A 87 -3.65 -12.00 21.34
C GLU A 87 -2.95 -12.49 22.62
N LEU A 88 -2.03 -11.71 23.19
CA LEU A 88 -1.40 -12.02 24.48
C LEU A 88 -2.42 -12.12 25.61
N ALA A 89 -3.39 -11.20 25.68
CA ALA A 89 -4.45 -11.25 26.68
C ALA A 89 -5.38 -12.47 26.49
N GLN A 90 -5.55 -12.96 25.26
CA GLN A 90 -6.28 -14.21 24.98
C GLN A 90 -5.48 -15.43 25.44
N LEU A 91 -4.18 -15.48 25.12
CA LEU A 91 -3.29 -16.55 25.57
C LEU A 91 -3.20 -16.65 27.09
N GLU A 92 -3.23 -15.51 27.80
CA GLU A 92 -3.27 -15.49 29.26
C GLU A 92 -4.54 -16.15 29.80
N ARG A 93 -5.71 -15.84 29.22
CA ARG A 93 -7.01 -16.41 29.61
C ARG A 93 -7.09 -17.91 29.33
N ASP A 94 -6.46 -18.35 28.26
CA ASP A 94 -6.43 -19.77 27.86
C ASP A 94 -5.34 -20.57 28.60
N GLY A 95 -4.53 -19.91 29.45
CA GLY A 95 -3.44 -20.55 30.18
C GLY A 95 -2.27 -21.00 29.29
N LYS A 96 -2.13 -20.39 28.11
CA LYS A 96 -1.13 -20.74 27.08
C LYS A 96 0.03 -19.74 26.98
N LEU A 97 0.12 -18.80 27.92
CA LEU A 97 1.18 -17.79 27.97
C LEU A 97 2.57 -18.44 28.02
N GLY A 98 3.53 -17.90 27.25
CA GLY A 98 4.88 -18.47 27.12
C GLY A 98 5.00 -19.70 26.21
N GLY A 99 3.89 -20.14 25.60
CA GLY A 99 3.83 -21.25 24.67
C GLY A 99 4.32 -20.92 23.25
N GLU A 100 4.19 -21.89 22.34
CA GLU A 100 4.55 -21.73 20.92
C GLU A 100 3.68 -20.69 20.21
N GLU A 101 2.41 -20.57 20.60
CA GLU A 101 1.44 -19.58 20.07
C GLU A 101 1.89 -18.12 20.34
N GLU A 102 2.62 -17.84 21.43
CA GLU A 102 3.17 -16.49 21.68
C GLU A 102 4.37 -16.18 20.78
N ARG A 103 5.13 -17.20 20.38
CA ARG A 103 6.33 -17.03 19.55
C ARG A 103 6.00 -16.85 18.08
N SER A 104 4.83 -17.31 17.63
CA SER A 104 4.34 -17.14 16.26
C SER A 104 3.72 -15.75 16.00
N LEU A 105 3.51 -14.95 17.05
CA LEU A 105 2.93 -13.61 16.94
C LEU A 105 3.77 -12.71 16.01
N PRO A 106 3.10 -11.94 15.13
CA PRO A 106 3.78 -11.07 14.16
C PRO A 106 4.69 -10.04 14.85
N SER A 107 5.82 -9.73 14.22
CA SER A 107 6.78 -8.75 14.74
C SER A 107 6.40 -7.33 14.26
N PRO A 108 6.10 -6.39 15.18
CA PRO A 108 5.64 -5.04 14.80
C PRO A 108 6.64 -4.26 13.95
N ALA A 109 7.94 -4.38 14.25
CA ALA A 109 9.00 -3.67 13.55
C ALA A 109 9.19 -4.14 12.10
N GLN A 110 9.00 -5.43 11.83
CA GLN A 110 9.11 -5.97 10.47
C GLN A 110 7.91 -5.57 9.63
N ALA A 111 6.70 -5.62 10.21
CA ALA A 111 5.47 -5.21 9.54
C ALA A 111 5.50 -3.72 9.17
N SER A 112 5.91 -2.86 10.10
CA SER A 112 6.01 -1.41 9.84
C SER A 112 7.02 -1.07 8.75
N ALA A 113 8.20 -1.72 8.76
CA ALA A 113 9.20 -1.55 7.72
C ALA A 113 8.68 -2.02 6.35
N ALA A 114 8.01 -3.17 6.28
CA ALA A 114 7.43 -3.69 5.05
C ALA A 114 6.34 -2.74 4.48
N SER A 115 5.44 -2.25 5.33
CA SER A 115 4.40 -1.29 4.93
C SER A 115 4.99 0.03 4.43
N ALA A 116 6.01 0.57 5.11
CA ALA A 116 6.70 1.79 4.69
C ALA A 116 7.43 1.63 3.34
N MET A 117 8.08 0.48 3.12
CA MET A 117 8.73 0.16 1.84
C MET A 117 7.70 0.03 0.72
N ALA A 118 6.61 -0.71 0.96
CA ALA A 118 5.54 -0.86 -0.01
C ALA A 118 4.95 0.50 -0.41
N PHE A 119 4.65 1.36 0.57
CA PHE A 119 4.22 2.74 0.34
C PHE A 119 5.22 3.52 -0.51
N SER A 120 6.50 3.48 -0.14
CA SER A 120 7.57 4.20 -0.84
C SER A 120 7.69 3.76 -2.31
N VAL A 121 7.58 2.46 -2.58
CA VAL A 121 7.58 1.92 -3.95
C VAL A 121 6.40 2.46 -4.76
N GLY A 122 5.20 2.46 -4.18
CA GLY A 122 4.02 3.05 -4.82
C GLY A 122 4.17 4.54 -5.10
N ALA A 123 4.68 5.30 -4.13
CA ALA A 123 4.88 6.75 -4.20
C ALA A 123 5.97 7.17 -5.20
N ALA A 124 7.00 6.34 -5.41
CA ALA A 124 8.08 6.63 -6.34
C ALA A 124 7.59 6.68 -7.80
N VAL A 125 6.59 5.88 -8.16
CA VAL A 125 6.07 5.77 -9.53
C VAL A 125 5.64 7.13 -10.14
N PRO A 126 4.72 7.90 -9.53
CA PRO A 126 4.30 9.20 -10.05
C PRO A 126 5.40 10.26 -9.95
N LEU A 127 6.29 10.17 -8.96
CA LEU A 127 7.43 11.08 -8.79
C LEU A 127 8.43 10.96 -9.94
N LEU A 128 8.83 9.73 -10.28
CA LEU A 128 9.72 9.44 -11.39
C LEU A 128 9.10 9.87 -12.73
N ALA A 129 7.79 9.65 -12.89
CA ALA A 129 7.07 10.06 -14.09
C ALA A 129 7.05 11.58 -14.28
N ALA A 130 6.91 12.35 -13.20
CA ALA A 130 6.84 13.81 -13.28
C ALA A 130 8.20 14.51 -13.39
N GLY A 131 9.27 13.89 -12.87
CA GLY A 131 10.57 14.53 -12.68
C GLY A 131 11.24 15.07 -13.94
N PHE A 132 10.95 14.48 -15.10
CA PHE A 132 11.63 14.80 -16.37
C PHE A 132 10.79 15.59 -17.36
N ILE A 133 9.54 15.95 -17.03
CA ILE A 133 8.61 16.57 -17.98
C ILE A 133 8.48 18.07 -17.72
N VAL A 134 8.85 18.90 -18.71
CA VAL A 134 8.78 20.36 -18.60
C VAL A 134 7.37 20.91 -18.90
N ASN A 135 6.69 20.35 -19.89
CA ASN A 135 5.36 20.83 -20.28
C ASN A 135 4.30 20.41 -19.26
N TYR A 136 3.59 21.39 -18.69
CA TYR A 136 2.56 21.18 -17.66
C TYR A 136 1.45 20.22 -18.08
N ARG A 137 0.87 20.40 -19.27
CA ARG A 137 -0.26 19.57 -19.74
C ARG A 137 0.19 18.12 -19.92
N LEU A 138 1.38 17.94 -20.50
CA LEU A 138 1.98 16.62 -20.68
C LEU A 138 2.31 15.98 -19.34
N ARG A 139 2.82 16.74 -18.37
CA ARG A 139 3.18 16.22 -17.04
C ARG A 139 1.96 15.67 -16.31
N ILE A 140 0.86 16.43 -16.27
CA ILE A 140 -0.39 15.94 -15.67
C ILE A 140 -0.88 14.69 -16.38
N ALA A 141 -0.92 14.70 -17.72
CA ALA A 141 -1.38 13.55 -18.50
C ALA A 141 -0.53 12.30 -18.22
N VAL A 142 0.79 12.45 -18.14
CA VAL A 142 1.71 11.33 -17.85
C VAL A 142 1.57 10.85 -16.41
N VAL A 143 1.45 11.73 -15.42
CA VAL A 143 1.23 11.32 -14.02
C VAL A 143 -0.07 10.52 -13.89
N VAL A 144 -1.16 10.99 -14.49
CA VAL A 144 -2.45 10.27 -14.48
C VAL A 144 -2.34 8.95 -15.23
N ALA A 145 -1.71 8.92 -16.41
CA ALA A 145 -1.56 7.71 -17.21
C ALA A 145 -0.72 6.64 -16.49
N VAL A 146 0.44 7.03 -15.96
CA VAL A 146 1.33 6.13 -15.22
C VAL A 146 0.67 5.65 -13.93
N ALA A 147 -0.01 6.53 -13.19
CA ALA A 147 -0.77 6.12 -12.02
C ALA A 147 -1.88 5.13 -12.38
N SER A 148 -2.59 5.35 -13.50
CA SER A 148 -3.62 4.41 -13.97
C SER A 148 -3.04 3.04 -14.31
N VAL A 149 -1.92 3.00 -15.04
CA VAL A 149 -1.25 1.73 -15.37
C VAL A 149 -0.78 1.02 -14.11
N ALA A 150 -0.18 1.75 -13.16
CA ALA A 150 0.29 1.19 -11.90
C ALA A 150 -0.86 0.70 -11.00
N LEU A 151 -1.99 1.43 -10.94
CA LEU A 151 -3.20 1.00 -10.23
C LEU A 151 -3.79 -0.27 -10.81
N ALA A 152 -3.85 -0.36 -12.15
CA ALA A 152 -4.28 -1.57 -12.84
C ALA A 152 -3.34 -2.73 -12.51
N ALA A 153 -2.03 -2.50 -12.54
CA ALA A 153 -1.03 -3.51 -12.22
C ALA A 153 -1.15 -3.98 -10.76
N PHE A 154 -1.23 -3.08 -9.79
CA PHE A 154 -1.41 -3.44 -8.37
C PHE A 154 -2.75 -4.15 -8.12
N GLY A 155 -3.82 -3.73 -8.77
CA GLY A 155 -5.11 -4.41 -8.72
C GLY A 155 -5.07 -5.82 -9.29
N CYS A 156 -4.37 -6.02 -10.41
CA CYS A 156 -4.16 -7.33 -11.02
C CYS A 156 -3.29 -8.22 -10.13
N VAL A 157 -2.12 -7.72 -9.71
CA VAL A 157 -1.15 -8.44 -8.87
C VAL A 157 -1.78 -8.83 -7.54
N GLY A 158 -2.47 -7.91 -6.87
CA GLY A 158 -3.16 -8.19 -5.61
C GLY A 158 -4.26 -9.26 -5.77
N ALA A 159 -4.98 -9.25 -6.89
CA ALA A 159 -6.00 -10.26 -7.16
C ALA A 159 -5.41 -11.64 -7.52
N VAL A 160 -4.32 -11.68 -8.29
CA VAL A 160 -3.62 -12.91 -8.67
C VAL A 160 -2.97 -13.55 -7.45
N LEU A 161 -2.24 -12.76 -6.66
CA LEU A 161 -1.58 -13.25 -5.45
C LEU A 161 -2.60 -13.63 -4.36
N GLY A 162 -3.75 -12.94 -4.29
CA GLY A 162 -4.87 -13.28 -3.42
C GLY A 162 -5.74 -14.44 -3.92
N ARG A 163 -5.36 -15.11 -5.03
CA ARG A 163 -6.11 -16.21 -5.67
C ARG A 163 -7.59 -15.92 -5.91
N SER A 164 -7.92 -14.66 -6.21
CA SER A 164 -9.31 -14.26 -6.43
C SER A 164 -9.72 -14.55 -7.88
N PRO A 165 -10.83 -15.29 -8.13
CA PRO A 165 -11.27 -15.63 -9.50
C PRO A 165 -11.75 -14.42 -10.31
N ALA A 166 -11.88 -13.24 -9.70
CA ALA A 166 -12.40 -12.02 -10.32
C ALA A 166 -11.36 -10.88 -10.41
N VAL A 167 -10.21 -11.15 -11.03
CA VAL A 167 -9.09 -10.20 -11.21
C VAL A 167 -9.54 -8.86 -11.81
N VAL A 168 -10.40 -8.89 -12.82
CA VAL A 168 -10.91 -7.68 -13.50
C VAL A 168 -11.71 -6.80 -12.54
N ARG A 169 -12.55 -7.38 -11.68
CA ARG A 169 -13.37 -6.61 -10.72
C ARG A 169 -12.52 -5.98 -9.63
N SER A 170 -11.51 -6.67 -9.12
CA SER A 170 -10.56 -6.09 -8.16
C SER A 170 -9.78 -4.94 -8.77
N SER A 171 -9.26 -5.12 -9.98
CA SER A 171 -8.51 -4.07 -10.68
C SER A 171 -9.37 -2.85 -10.97
N ALA A 172 -10.61 -3.06 -11.40
CA ALA A 172 -11.56 -1.97 -11.62
C ALA A 172 -11.83 -1.17 -10.34
N ARG A 173 -12.00 -1.80 -9.17
CA ARG A 173 -12.22 -1.10 -7.90
C ARG A 173 -11.03 -0.22 -7.51
N VAL A 174 -9.82 -0.74 -7.64
CA VAL A 174 -8.59 0.00 -7.32
C VAL A 174 -8.42 1.20 -8.25
N LEU A 175 -8.64 0.99 -9.56
CA LEU A 175 -8.59 2.05 -10.57
C LEU A 175 -9.61 3.15 -10.31
N LEU A 176 -10.89 2.77 -10.14
CA LEU A 176 -11.97 3.72 -9.92
C LEU A 176 -11.78 4.51 -8.61
N GLY A 177 -11.35 3.83 -7.55
CA GLY A 177 -11.04 4.48 -6.27
C GLY A 177 -9.90 5.48 -6.41
N GLY A 178 -8.80 5.10 -7.07
CA GLY A 178 -7.67 5.99 -7.29
C GLY A 178 -8.01 7.20 -8.17
N TRP A 179 -8.76 7.00 -9.24
CA TRP A 179 -9.25 8.10 -10.09
C TRP A 179 -10.17 9.05 -9.34
N ALA A 180 -11.10 8.52 -8.53
CA ALA A 180 -11.97 9.34 -7.70
C ALA A 180 -11.16 10.21 -6.74
N ALA A 181 -10.19 9.63 -6.03
CA ALA A 181 -9.32 10.37 -5.11
C ALA A 181 -8.56 11.50 -5.83
N MET A 182 -7.89 11.20 -6.95
CA MET A 182 -7.13 12.19 -7.72
C MET A 182 -8.04 13.30 -8.28
N ALA A 183 -9.23 12.94 -8.77
CA ALA A 183 -10.19 13.90 -9.31
C ALA A 183 -10.73 14.84 -8.23
N VAL A 184 -11.05 14.32 -7.04
CA VAL A 184 -11.49 15.11 -5.89
C VAL A 184 -10.39 16.07 -5.45
N THR A 185 -9.16 15.60 -5.25
CA THR A 185 -8.05 16.46 -4.80
C THR A 185 -7.73 17.54 -5.84
N PHE A 186 -7.64 17.18 -7.12
CA PHE A 186 -7.41 18.15 -8.19
C PHE A 186 -8.55 19.17 -8.31
N GLY A 187 -9.80 18.71 -8.25
CA GLY A 187 -10.99 19.55 -8.32
C GLY A 187 -11.08 20.55 -7.18
N LEU A 188 -10.90 20.10 -5.94
CA LEU A 188 -10.89 20.97 -4.76
C LEU A 188 -9.78 22.03 -4.82
N MET A 189 -8.57 21.64 -5.18
CA MET A 189 -7.45 22.59 -5.30
C MET A 189 -7.66 23.59 -6.43
N ARG A 190 -8.33 23.17 -7.52
CA ARG A 190 -8.70 24.08 -8.62
C ARG A 190 -9.76 25.09 -8.18
N LEU A 191 -10.69 24.70 -7.31
CA LEU A 191 -11.67 25.62 -6.72
C LEU A 191 -10.99 26.67 -5.85
N PHE A 192 -10.06 26.28 -4.97
CA PHE A 192 -9.31 27.22 -4.13
C PHE A 192 -8.56 28.27 -4.96
N LYS A 193 -7.88 27.84 -6.03
CA LYS A 193 -7.26 28.76 -6.98
C LYS A 193 -8.26 29.74 -7.60
N ALA A 194 -9.46 29.26 -7.97
CA ALA A 194 -10.50 30.10 -8.56
C ALA A 194 -11.08 31.11 -7.53
N SER A 195 -11.09 30.75 -6.25
CA SER A 195 -11.48 31.61 -5.14
C SER A 195 -10.38 32.58 -4.68
N GLY A 196 -9.18 32.52 -5.27
CA GLY A 196 -8.05 33.40 -4.97
C GLY A 196 -7.24 33.00 -3.73
N ILE A 197 -7.39 31.76 -3.25
CA ILE A 197 -6.64 31.17 -2.13
C ILE A 197 -5.53 30.26 -2.66
#